data_AF-A0A351BN16-F1
#
_entry.id   AF-A0A351BN16-F1
#
_cell.length_a   1.000
_cell.length_b   1.000
_cell.length_c   1.000
_cell.angle_alpha   90.00
_cell.angle_beta   90.00
_cell.angle_gamma   90.00
#
_symmetry.space_group_name_H-M   'P 1'
#
loop_
_entity.id
_entity.type
_entity.pdbx_description
1 polymer ?
#
loop_
_entity_poly.entity_id
_entity_poly.type
_entity_poly.pdbx_seq_one_letter_code
_entity_poly.pdbx_strand_id
1 'polypeptide(L)'
;MNPVLGALEQLLALSEAMLTAARNSDWESLADHEAQRRALAETLPADLSSSLTPSTLTPARAIIESCRQCDAGVRELVTRRQAELRVVLRSPPMDGDMAPASVRAALPVAHRRAGG
;
A
#
# COMPACT_ATOMS: atom_id res chain seq x y z
N MET A 1 22.88 13.50 -24.62
CA MET A 1 21.69 13.15 -23.82
C MET A 1 21.72 13.98 -22.54
N ASN A 2 20.63 14.62 -22.14
CA ASN A 2 20.60 15.40 -20.89
C ASN A 2 20.43 14.41 -19.70
N PRO A 3 21.36 14.38 -18.72
CA PRO A 3 21.31 13.40 -17.64
C PRO A 3 20.07 13.55 -16.74
N VAL A 4 19.60 14.78 -16.53
CA VAL A 4 18.37 15.05 -15.76
C VAL A 4 17.15 14.51 -16.48
N LEU A 5 17.07 14.71 -17.81
CA LEU A 5 15.97 14.15 -18.59
C LEU A 5 15.97 12.62 -18.53
N GLY A 6 17.15 11.98 -18.64
CA GLY A 6 17.25 10.52 -18.51
C GLY A 6 16.86 10.00 -17.12
N ALA A 7 17.18 10.73 -16.06
CA ALA A 7 16.72 10.40 -14.71
C ALA A 7 15.19 10.58 -14.56
N LEU A 8 14.59 11.59 -15.19
CA LEU A 8 13.13 11.75 -15.23
C LEU A 8 12.44 10.59 -15.98
N GLU A 9 13.00 10.15 -17.10
CA GLU A 9 12.50 8.97 -17.84
C GLU A 9 12.54 7.70 -16.98
N GLN A 10 13.62 7.50 -16.21
CA GLN A 10 13.73 6.39 -15.27
C GLN A 10 12.73 6.50 -14.10
N LEU A 11 12.48 7.70 -13.59
CA LEU A 11 11.42 7.92 -12.59
C LEU A 11 10.05 7.53 -13.14
N LEU A 12 9.75 7.84 -14.41
CA LEU A 12 8.50 7.44 -15.03
C LEU A 12 8.38 5.93 -15.16
N ALA A 13 9.43 5.26 -15.63
CA ALA A 13 9.44 3.80 -15.73
C ALA A 13 9.18 3.13 -14.37
N LEU A 14 9.77 3.65 -13.29
CA LEU A 14 9.51 3.16 -11.93
C LEU A 14 8.08 3.45 -11.47
N SER A 15 7.53 4.64 -11.77
CA SER A 15 6.13 4.97 -11.47
C SER A 15 5.13 4.05 -12.21
N GLU A 16 5.41 3.69 -13.47
CA GLU A 16 4.61 2.73 -14.25
C GLU A 16 4.73 1.30 -13.72
N ALA A 17 5.93 0.89 -13.30
CA ALA A 17 6.18 -0.40 -12.66
C ALA A 17 5.45 -0.52 -11.31
N MET A 18 5.48 0.54 -10.49
CA MET A 18 4.69 0.65 -9.26
C MET A 18 3.19 0.49 -9.54
N LEU A 19 2.66 1.19 -10.54
CA LEU A 19 1.24 1.08 -10.89
C LEU A 19 0.87 -0.35 -11.35
N THR A 20 1.75 -0.99 -12.13
CA THR A 20 1.56 -2.38 -12.56
C THR A 20 1.59 -3.34 -11.38
N ALA A 21 2.55 -3.20 -10.47
CA ALA A 21 2.65 -4.02 -9.26
C ALA A 21 1.40 -3.87 -8.38
N ALA A 22 0.94 -2.63 -8.16
CA ALA A 22 -0.28 -2.35 -7.40
C ALA A 22 -1.54 -2.98 -8.05
N ARG A 23 -1.67 -2.93 -9.39
CA ARG A 23 -2.77 -3.59 -10.11
C ARG A 23 -2.75 -5.11 -9.95
N ASN A 24 -1.56 -5.69 -9.91
CA ASN A 24 -1.36 -7.12 -9.73
C ASN A 24 -1.39 -7.54 -8.25
N SER A 25 -1.61 -6.61 -7.32
CA SER A 25 -1.50 -6.83 -5.87
C SER A 25 -0.15 -7.38 -5.42
N ASP A 26 0.91 -7.10 -6.18
CA ASP A 26 2.29 -7.43 -5.85
C ASP A 26 2.87 -6.32 -4.96
N TRP A 27 2.57 -6.41 -3.66
CA TRP A 27 2.93 -5.38 -2.69
C TRP A 27 4.43 -5.34 -2.37
N GLU A 28 5.14 -6.44 -2.55
CA GLU A 28 6.59 -6.53 -2.36
C GLU A 28 7.30 -5.76 -3.47
N SER A 29 7.03 -6.11 -4.74
CA SER A 29 7.58 -5.36 -5.87
C SER A 29 7.17 -3.89 -5.84
N LEU A 30 5.95 -3.55 -5.40
CA LEU A 30 5.53 -2.16 -5.23
C LEU A 30 6.45 -1.40 -4.27
N ALA A 31 6.80 -2.00 -3.13
CA ALA A 31 7.68 -1.38 -2.14
C ALA A 31 9.12 -1.25 -2.66
N ASP A 32 9.63 -2.26 -3.37
CA ASP A 32 10.97 -2.24 -3.96
C ASP A 32 11.11 -1.15 -5.03
N HIS A 33 10.13 -1.02 -5.93
CA HIS A 33 10.13 0.02 -6.94
C HIS A 33 10.00 1.42 -6.30
N GLU A 34 9.22 1.56 -5.23
CA GLU A 34 9.09 2.83 -4.51
C GLU A 34 10.40 3.24 -3.85
N ALA A 35 11.13 2.30 -3.24
CA ALA A 35 12.44 2.56 -2.66
C ALA A 35 13.47 3.01 -3.73
N GLN A 36 13.51 2.32 -4.87
CA GLN A 36 14.36 2.69 -6.01
C GLN A 36 14.01 4.08 -6.54
N ARG A 37 12.72 4.38 -6.67
CA ARG A 37 12.25 5.68 -7.15
C ARG A 37 12.64 6.80 -6.19
N ARG A 38 12.52 6.58 -4.88
CA ARG A 38 12.94 7.54 -3.86
C ARG A 38 14.44 7.81 -3.93
N ALA A 39 15.26 6.76 -3.99
CA ALA A 39 16.71 6.88 -4.11
C ALA A 39 17.10 7.65 -5.38
N LEU A 40 16.46 7.39 -6.52
CA LEU A 40 16.70 8.14 -7.76
C LEU A 40 16.28 9.61 -7.63
N ALA A 41 15.14 9.90 -7.01
CA ALA A 41 14.68 11.28 -6.81
C ALA A 41 15.65 12.10 -5.95
N GLU A 42 16.32 11.49 -4.97
CA GLU A 42 17.35 12.13 -4.16
C GLU A 42 18.61 12.52 -4.95
N THR A 43 18.86 11.89 -6.10
CA THR A 43 19.98 12.26 -6.98
C THR A 43 19.70 13.46 -7.88
N LEU A 44 18.42 13.86 -8.01
CA LEU A 44 18.04 14.98 -8.86
C LEU A 44 18.40 16.33 -8.22
N PRO A 45 18.79 17.33 -9.04
CA PRO A 45 19.04 18.67 -8.52
C PRO A 45 17.73 19.30 -8.03
N ALA A 46 17.82 20.09 -6.96
CA ALA A 46 16.68 20.80 -6.38
C ALA A 46 16.00 21.75 -7.39
N ASP A 47 16.78 22.34 -8.29
CA ASP A 47 16.28 23.15 -9.40
C ASP A 47 16.51 22.44 -10.74
N LEU A 48 15.51 21.69 -11.18
CA LEU A 48 15.51 21.01 -12.47
C LEU A 48 15.60 21.99 -13.65
N SER A 49 15.05 23.20 -13.52
CA SER A 49 14.99 24.17 -14.62
C SER A 49 16.38 24.70 -15.00
N SER A 50 17.28 24.81 -14.02
CA SER A 50 18.69 25.16 -14.23
C SER A 50 19.48 24.13 -15.03
N SER A 51 19.02 22.87 -15.05
CA SER A 51 19.72 21.72 -15.64
C SER A 51 19.09 21.25 -16.97
N LEU A 52 17.95 21.83 -17.37
CA LEU A 52 17.24 21.49 -18.59
C LEU A 52 17.47 22.54 -19.67
N THR A 53 17.70 22.09 -20.91
CA THR A 53 17.73 22.98 -22.07
C THR A 53 16.30 23.33 -22.51
N PRO A 54 16.07 24.44 -23.23
CA PRO A 54 14.73 24.80 -23.71
C PRO A 54 14.03 23.69 -24.49
N SER A 55 14.78 22.92 -25.29
CA SER A 55 14.27 21.77 -26.05
C SER A 55 13.81 20.58 -25.18
N THR A 56 14.29 20.49 -23.94
CA THR A 56 13.98 19.38 -23.00
C THR A 56 12.92 19.72 -21.96
N LEU A 57 12.52 20.99 -21.85
CA LEU A 57 11.52 21.44 -20.88
C LEU A 57 10.14 20.81 -21.14
N THR A 58 9.67 20.79 -22.39
CA THR A 58 8.37 20.21 -22.74
C THR A 58 8.32 18.70 -22.47
N PRO A 59 9.30 17.89 -22.92
CA PRO A 59 9.39 16.48 -22.53
C PRO A 59 9.44 16.25 -21.01
N ALA A 60 10.27 17.00 -20.29
CA ALA A 60 10.39 16.87 -18.84
C ALA A 60 9.05 17.14 -18.13
N ARG A 61 8.31 18.17 -18.56
CA ARG A 61 6.98 18.48 -18.03
C ARG A 61 5.98 17.37 -18.29
N ALA A 62 5.97 16.80 -19.49
CA ALA A 62 5.10 15.68 -19.84
C ALA A 62 5.39 14.45 -18.97
N ILE A 63 6.68 14.13 -18.77
CA ILE A 63 7.12 13.03 -17.91
C ILE A 63 6.65 13.23 -16.46
N ILE A 64 6.88 14.42 -15.88
CA ILE A 64 6.46 14.73 -14.50
C ILE A 64 4.95 14.58 -14.35
N GLU A 65 4.18 14.99 -15.35
CA GLU A 65 2.73 14.85 -15.32
C GLU A 65 2.29 13.39 -15.39
N SER A 66 2.92 12.57 -16.24
CA SER A 66 2.67 11.13 -16.30
C SER A 66 3.01 10.43 -14.98
N CYS A 67 4.11 10.81 -14.31
CA CYS A 67 4.44 10.29 -12.97
C CYS A 67 3.34 10.59 -11.95
N ARG A 68 2.79 11.81 -11.96
CA ARG A 68 1.69 12.21 -11.06
C ARG A 68 0.42 11.40 -11.30
N GLN A 69 0.11 11.10 -12.56
CA GLN A 69 -1.03 10.27 -12.91
C GLN A 69 -0.85 8.82 -12.41
N CYS A 70 0.35 8.26 -12.58
CA CYS A 70 0.68 6.94 -12.03
C CYS A 70 0.55 6.92 -10.51
N ASP A 71 1.08 7.93 -9.82
CA ASP A 71 1.00 8.05 -8.35
C ASP A 71 -0.45 8.14 -7.85
N ALA A 72 -1.31 8.86 -8.58
CA ALA A 72 -2.73 8.92 -8.26
C ALA A 72 -3.38 7.53 -8.35
N GLY A 73 -3.08 6.77 -9.40
CA GLY A 73 -3.55 5.39 -9.57
C GLY A 73 -3.04 4.43 -8.49
N VAL A 74 -1.75 4.51 -8.15
CA VAL A 74 -1.16 3.71 -7.04
C VAL A 74 -1.86 4.04 -5.73
N ARG A 75 -2.07 5.33 -5.43
CA ARG A 75 -2.74 5.77 -4.19
C ARG A 75 -4.16 5.23 -4.08
N GLU A 76 -4.92 5.26 -5.17
CA GLU A 76 -6.27 4.71 -5.20
C GLU A 76 -6.28 3.21 -4.85
N LEU A 77 -5.43 2.43 -5.51
CA LEU A 77 -5.34 0.98 -5.32
C LEU A 77 -4.88 0.61 -3.90
N VAL A 78 -3.86 1.29 -3.38
CA VAL A 78 -3.38 1.07 -2.01
C VAL A 78 -4.45 1.46 -0.98
N THR A 79 -5.14 2.58 -1.17
CA THR A 79 -6.21 3.03 -0.26
C THR A 79 -7.35 2.02 -0.22
N ARG A 80 -7.77 1.53 -1.39
CA ARG A 80 -8.77 0.48 -1.51
C ARG A 80 -8.33 -0.78 -0.78
N ARG A 81 -7.11 -1.27 -1.02
CA ARG A 81 -6.59 -2.47 -0.38
C ARG A 81 -6.54 -2.34 1.14
N GLN A 82 -6.11 -1.18 1.65
CA GLN A 82 -6.09 -0.91 3.09
C GLN A 82 -7.51 -0.93 3.69
N ALA A 83 -8.50 -0.40 2.98
CA ALA A 83 -9.89 -0.47 3.42
C ALA A 83 -10.39 -1.92 3.49
N GLU A 84 -10.12 -2.73 2.47
CA GLU A 84 -10.43 -4.17 2.45
C GLU A 84 -9.78 -4.93 3.62
N LEU A 85 -8.49 -4.71 3.85
CA LEU A 85 -7.75 -5.34 4.94
C LEU A 85 -8.30 -4.94 6.32
N ARG A 86 -8.70 -3.68 6.51
CA ARG A 86 -9.35 -3.24 7.76
C ARG A 86 -10.66 -3.97 8.03
N VAL A 87 -11.42 -4.30 6.99
CA VAL A 87 -12.65 -5.10 7.16
C VAL A 87 -12.29 -6.53 7.58
N VAL A 88 -11.38 -7.18 6.85
CA VAL A 88 -10.96 -8.56 7.13
C VAL A 88 -10.37 -8.72 8.53
N LEU A 89 -9.49 -7.81 8.94
CA LEU A 89 -8.81 -7.87 10.24
C LEU A 89 -9.71 -7.51 11.44
N ARG A 90 -10.85 -6.84 11.20
CA ARG A 90 -11.85 -6.54 12.25
C ARG A 90 -12.94 -7.60 12.35
N SER A 91 -13.09 -8.46 11.34
CA SER A 91 -14.03 -9.56 11.42
C SER A 91 -13.56 -10.55 12.49
N PRO A 92 -14.44 -10.99 13.42
CA PRO A 92 -14.09 -12.09 14.30
C PRO A 92 -13.74 -13.32 13.45
N PRO A 93 -12.85 -14.21 13.92
CA PRO A 93 -12.61 -15.47 13.22
C PRO A 93 -13.97 -16.13 12.99
N MET A 94 -14.28 -16.44 11.72
CA MET A 94 -15.49 -17.18 11.38
C MET A 94 -15.50 -18.44 12.25
N ASP A 95 -16.54 -18.59 13.07
CA ASP A 95 -16.75 -19.72 13.98
C ASP A 95 -16.81 -21.03 13.17
N GLY A 96 -15.65 -21.58 12.85
CA GLY A 96 -15.48 -22.85 12.14
C GLY A 96 -14.57 -23.82 12.88
N ASP A 97 -13.90 -23.38 13.95
CA ASP A 97 -13.02 -24.22 14.76
C ASP A 97 -13.12 -23.96 16.27
N MET A 98 -14.21 -23.31 16.73
CA MET A 98 -14.51 -23.28 18.17
C MET A 98 -15.46 -24.43 18.49
N ALA A 99 -14.89 -25.58 18.86
CA ALA A 99 -15.63 -26.62 19.56
C ALA A 99 -16.38 -25.99 20.75
N PRO A 100 -17.65 -26.32 20.99
CA PRO A 100 -18.44 -25.62 22.00
C PRO A 100 -17.81 -25.84 23.37
N ALA A 101 -17.36 -24.74 23.99
CA ALA A 101 -16.99 -24.72 25.39
C ALA A 101 -18.21 -25.21 26.19
N SER A 102 -18.10 -26.42 26.72
CA SER A 102 -19.14 -27.05 27.51
C SER A 102 -19.40 -26.18 28.74
N VAL A 103 -20.50 -25.42 28.74
CA VAL A 103 -21.00 -24.74 29.93
C VAL A 103 -21.52 -25.82 30.88
N ARG A 104 -20.64 -26.35 31.75
CA ARG A 104 -21.04 -27.09 32.94
C ARG A 104 -21.60 -26.07 33.95
N ALA A 105 -22.89 -25.77 33.82
CA ALA A 105 -23.64 -25.14 34.90
C ALA A 105 -23.68 -26.13 36.08
N ALA A 106 -22.96 -25.80 37.15
CA ALA A 106 -23.03 -26.53 38.40
C ALA A 106 -24.41 -26.32 39.04
N LEU A 107 -25.18 -27.40 39.19
CA LEU A 107 -26.37 -27.44 40.04
C LEU A 107 -25.92 -27.40 41.52
N PRO A 108 -26.45 -26.51 42.36
CA PRO A 108 -26.36 -26.70 43.79
C PRO A 108 -27.48 -27.64 44.27
N VAL A 109 -27.09 -28.82 44.74
CA VAL A 109 -27.93 -29.70 45.57
C VAL A 109 -28.11 -29.03 46.93
N ALA A 110 -29.33 -28.59 47.23
CA ALA A 110 -29.73 -28.19 48.58
C ALA A 110 -30.43 -29.39 49.26
N HIS A 111 -29.68 -30.14 50.07
CA HIS A 111 -30.26 -31.12 50.97
C HIS A 111 -30.36 -30.58 52.40
N ARG A 112 -31.62 -30.51 52.87
CA ARG A 112 -32.15 -31.09 54.12
C ARG A 112 -32.57 -30.11 55.24
N ARG A 113 -33.89 -30.19 55.52
CA ARG A 113 -34.62 -29.82 56.75
C ARG A 113 -34.10 -30.58 57.98
N ALA A 114 -34.10 -29.93 59.15
CA ALA A 114 -34.61 -30.52 60.38
C ALA A 114 -34.96 -29.40 61.38
N GLY A 115 -36.25 -29.24 61.64
CA GLY A 115 -36.77 -28.68 62.88
C GLY A 115 -37.36 -29.83 63.70
N GLY A 116 -37.25 -29.73 65.02
CA GLY A 116 -37.68 -30.74 66.00
C GLY A 116 -36.65 -30.87 67.09
#